data_AF-A0A3A9STL4-F1
#
_entry.id   AF-A0A3A9STL4-F1
#
_cell.length_a   1.000
_cell.length_b   1.000
_cell.length_c   1.000
_cell.angle_alpha   90.00
_cell.angle_beta   90.00
_cell.angle_gamma   90.00
#
_symmetry.space_group_name_H-M   'P 1'
#
loop_
_entity.id
_entity.type
_entity.pdbx_description
1 polymer ?
#
loop_
_entity_poly.entity_id
_entity_poly.type
_entity_poly.pdbx_seq_one_letter_code
_entity_poly.pdbx_strand_id
1 'polypeptide(L)'
;MKKLFIEKITLGITVVSMVAILTGCGSHKEEWAYSHDPDEPVISLSENGKCTYKGNEYTFDKDDSFITLTDDNGNTIKMRYQMDGDKMTLYEESTYELCSEDTGTIVGVWKQDNGWSYQFTANGEFAEENIFHGHYSVDESRNCIKLMYDDPIEDAYLYYALNDSGDELTVAYPWPMVRVK
;
A
#
# COMPACT_ATOMS: atom_id res chain seq x y z
N MET A 1 6.24 -52.40 -68.07
CA MET A 1 4.98 -52.88 -67.47
C MET A 1 5.23 -53.17 -65.99
N LYS A 2 4.30 -52.72 -65.11
CA LYS A 2 4.23 -52.87 -63.63
C LYS A 2 5.13 -51.89 -62.85
N LYS A 3 4.57 -50.74 -62.43
CA LYS A 3 3.87 -50.42 -61.15
C LYS A 3 4.89 -50.26 -59.99
N LEU A 4 5.19 -49.03 -59.58
CA LEU A 4 4.57 -48.29 -58.47
C LEU A 4 4.62 -49.08 -57.16
N PHE A 5 5.42 -48.63 -56.19
CA PHE A 5 4.97 -48.10 -54.89
C PHE A 5 6.23 -47.78 -54.05
N ILE A 6 6.39 -46.50 -53.72
CA ILE A 6 7.50 -45.99 -52.89
C ILE A 6 7.18 -46.31 -51.44
N GLU A 7 8.04 -47.13 -50.83
CA GLU A 7 8.17 -47.26 -49.39
C GLU A 7 8.88 -46.02 -48.83
N LYS A 8 8.38 -45.46 -47.72
CA LYS A 8 9.10 -45.36 -46.43
C LYS A 8 8.43 -44.37 -45.47
N ILE A 9 8.11 -44.90 -44.29
CA ILE A 9 7.86 -44.20 -43.04
C ILE A 9 9.11 -43.40 -42.68
N THR A 10 8.97 -42.13 -42.29
CA THR A 10 9.99 -41.45 -41.49
C THR A 10 9.34 -40.46 -40.52
N LEU A 11 9.33 -40.89 -39.27
CA LEU A 11 9.27 -40.14 -38.04
C LEU A 11 10.41 -39.10 -38.00
N GLY A 12 10.12 -37.82 -37.77
CA GLY A 12 11.12 -36.79 -37.44
C GLY A 12 10.60 -35.96 -36.27
N ILE A 13 11.04 -36.24 -35.04
CA ILE A 13 12.18 -35.60 -34.34
C ILE A 13 12.02 -34.09 -34.22
N THR A 14 11.43 -33.74 -33.07
CA THR A 14 11.71 -32.63 -32.15
C THR A 14 12.73 -31.57 -32.61
N VAL A 15 12.26 -30.31 -32.70
CA VAL A 15 13.11 -29.14 -32.41
C VAL A 15 12.54 -28.48 -31.17
N VAL A 16 13.20 -28.73 -30.05
CA VAL A 16 13.15 -27.91 -28.85
C VAL A 16 13.63 -26.51 -29.24
N SER A 17 12.72 -25.55 -29.32
CA SER A 17 13.10 -24.13 -29.22
C SER A 17 12.88 -23.72 -27.77
N MET A 18 13.90 -23.99 -26.96
CA MET A 18 14.13 -23.26 -25.72
C MET A 18 14.19 -21.78 -26.10
N VAL A 19 13.11 -21.04 -25.86
CA VAL A 19 13.18 -19.59 -25.79
C VAL A 19 13.94 -19.29 -24.51
N ALA A 20 15.26 -19.15 -24.67
CA ALA A 20 16.12 -18.53 -23.68
C ALA A 20 15.65 -17.08 -23.51
N ILE A 21 14.85 -16.82 -22.48
CA ILE A 21 14.69 -15.46 -21.96
C ILE A 21 15.93 -15.19 -21.12
N LEU A 22 17.05 -14.94 -21.78
CA LEU A 22 18.24 -14.42 -21.13
C LEU A 22 18.41 -12.95 -21.53
N THR A 23 18.15 -12.13 -20.51
CA THR A 23 18.86 -10.90 -20.14
C THR A 23 18.61 -9.62 -20.93
N GLY A 24 18.02 -8.65 -20.23
CA GLY A 24 18.48 -7.27 -20.30
C GLY A 24 17.47 -6.25 -20.80
N CYS A 25 16.39 -6.02 -20.08
CA CYS A 25 15.75 -4.72 -20.07
C CYS A 25 15.62 -4.32 -18.61
N GLY A 26 16.36 -3.29 -18.19
CA GLY A 26 15.93 -2.54 -17.01
C GLY A 26 14.56 -2.00 -17.36
N SER A 27 13.51 -2.71 -16.93
CA SER A 27 12.15 -2.18 -17.00
C SER A 27 12.21 -0.83 -16.30
N HIS A 28 11.64 0.20 -16.92
CA HIS A 28 11.54 1.48 -16.26
C HIS A 28 10.90 1.24 -14.89
N LYS A 29 11.51 1.82 -13.86
CA LYS A 29 11.06 1.71 -12.49
C LYS A 29 10.58 3.07 -12.05
N GLU A 30 9.40 3.07 -11.46
CA GLU A 30 8.89 4.18 -10.68
C GLU A 30 9.23 3.90 -9.22
N GLU A 31 10.13 4.69 -8.65
CA GLU A 31 10.63 4.50 -7.29
C GLU A 31 10.27 5.69 -6.40
N TRP A 32 9.75 5.38 -5.21
CA TRP A 32 9.29 6.37 -4.25
C TRP A 32 9.86 6.08 -2.87
N ALA A 33 10.37 7.13 -2.23
CA ALA A 33 10.87 7.12 -0.87
C ALA A 33 10.02 8.06 0.00
N TYR A 34 10.06 7.87 1.32
CA TYR A 34 9.43 8.85 2.22
C TYR A 34 10.13 10.21 2.06
N SER A 35 9.36 11.29 2.12
CA SER A 35 9.94 12.65 1.96
C SER A 35 10.95 13.00 3.06
N HIS A 36 10.80 12.42 4.25
CA HIS A 36 11.72 12.61 5.38
C HIS A 36 12.94 11.69 5.35
N ASP A 37 12.93 10.66 4.51
CA ASP A 37 14.03 9.71 4.30
C ASP A 37 14.10 9.33 2.80
N PRO A 38 14.60 10.25 1.94
CA PRO A 38 14.44 10.14 0.49
C PRO A 38 15.48 9.24 -0.19
N ASP A 39 16.45 8.73 0.57
CA ASP A 39 17.62 8.03 0.02
C ASP A 39 17.34 6.57 -0.34
N GLU A 40 16.35 5.94 0.31
CA GLU A 40 15.98 4.55 0.08
C GLU A 40 14.53 4.43 -0.43
N PRO A 41 14.29 3.76 -1.58
CA PRO A 41 12.94 3.56 -2.07
C PRO A 41 12.15 2.64 -1.13
N VAL A 42 11.02 3.14 -0.66
CA VAL A 42 10.02 2.39 0.11
C VAL A 42 9.21 1.51 -0.82
N ILE A 43 8.89 2.01 -2.02
CA ILE A 43 8.17 1.27 -3.05
C ILE A 43 8.82 1.47 -4.43
N SER A 44 9.01 0.38 -5.15
CA SER A 44 9.60 0.34 -6.50
C SER A 44 8.68 -0.44 -7.43
N LEU A 45 8.07 0.23 -8.40
CA LEU A 45 7.09 -0.31 -9.33
C LEU A 45 7.73 -0.49 -10.71
N SER A 46 7.89 -1.74 -11.14
CA SER A 46 8.49 -2.07 -12.43
C SER A 46 7.43 -2.27 -13.51
N GLU A 47 7.66 -1.78 -14.74
CA GLU A 47 6.73 -1.95 -15.88
C GLU A 47 6.35 -3.40 -16.20
N ASN A 48 7.14 -4.38 -15.75
CA ASN A 48 6.85 -5.80 -15.92
C ASN A 48 5.90 -6.39 -14.86
N GLY A 49 5.29 -5.53 -14.03
CA GLY A 49 4.33 -5.92 -13.00
C GLY A 49 4.96 -6.37 -11.68
N LYS A 50 6.29 -6.27 -11.53
CA LYS A 50 6.98 -6.54 -10.25
C LYS A 50 7.03 -5.31 -9.36
N CYS A 51 6.91 -5.53 -8.06
CA CYS A 51 7.00 -4.49 -7.05
C CYS A 51 7.93 -4.93 -5.91
N THR A 52 8.75 -4.02 -5.42
CA THR A 52 9.36 -4.14 -4.08
C THR A 52 8.70 -3.13 -3.16
N TYR A 53 8.20 -3.55 -2.00
CA TYR A 53 7.61 -2.67 -0.98
C TYR A 53 8.19 -3.00 0.41
N LYS A 54 8.81 -2.01 1.05
CA LYS A 54 9.51 -2.15 2.35
C LYS A 54 10.48 -3.35 2.37
N GLY A 55 11.20 -3.55 1.26
CA GLY A 55 12.16 -4.65 1.08
C GLY A 55 11.56 -6.02 0.76
N ASN A 56 10.23 -6.16 0.65
CA ASN A 56 9.56 -7.41 0.26
C ASN A 56 9.13 -7.37 -1.20
N GLU A 57 9.13 -8.53 -1.85
CA GLU A 57 8.79 -8.68 -3.27
C GLU A 57 7.31 -9.02 -3.47
N TYR A 58 6.69 -8.41 -4.47
CA TYR A 58 5.29 -8.57 -4.84
C TYR A 58 5.11 -8.51 -6.36
N THR A 59 3.93 -8.94 -6.80
CA THR A 59 3.33 -8.42 -8.04
C THR A 59 2.37 -7.29 -7.70
N PHE A 60 2.06 -6.40 -8.64
CA PHE A 60 1.13 -5.31 -8.38
C PHE A 60 0.18 -4.99 -9.53
N ASP A 61 -0.96 -4.41 -9.16
CA ASP A 61 -1.89 -3.69 -10.02
C ASP A 61 -2.09 -2.27 -9.45
N LYS A 62 -2.18 -1.26 -10.31
CA LYS A 62 -2.28 0.15 -9.91
C LYS A 62 -3.34 0.86 -10.75
N ASP A 63 -4.32 1.45 -10.08
CA ASP A 63 -5.33 2.34 -10.68
C ASP A 63 -5.10 3.80 -10.20
N ASP A 64 -6.05 4.72 -10.45
CA ASP A 64 -5.91 6.15 -10.09
C ASP A 64 -5.98 6.43 -8.57
N SER A 65 -6.30 5.45 -7.73
CA SER A 65 -6.53 5.63 -6.30
C SER A 65 -5.87 4.58 -5.41
N PHE A 66 -5.51 3.42 -5.95
CA PHE A 66 -4.98 2.29 -5.21
C PHE A 66 -3.82 1.60 -5.92
N ILE A 67 -2.89 1.11 -5.10
CA ILE A 67 -1.87 0.13 -5.47
C ILE A 67 -2.22 -1.15 -4.72
N THR A 68 -2.50 -2.22 -5.47
CA THR A 68 -2.77 -3.55 -4.90
C THR A 68 -1.55 -4.43 -5.10
N LEU A 69 -0.91 -4.83 -4.01
CA LEU A 69 0.22 -5.75 -3.98
C LEU A 69 -0.27 -7.16 -3.74
N THR A 70 0.30 -8.15 -4.42
CA THR A 70 0.02 -9.58 -4.21
C THR A 70 1.32 -10.33 -3.99
N ASP A 71 1.42 -11.04 -2.85
CA ASP A 71 2.58 -11.87 -2.53
C ASP A 71 2.55 -13.24 -3.25
N ASP A 72 3.60 -14.03 -3.09
CA ASP A 72 3.71 -15.36 -3.72
C ASP A 72 2.67 -16.38 -3.22
N ASN A 73 2.04 -16.11 -2.06
CA ASN A 73 0.97 -16.94 -1.50
C ASN A 73 -0.43 -16.47 -1.95
N GLY A 74 -0.52 -15.38 -2.70
CA GLY A 74 -1.77 -14.77 -3.13
C GLY A 74 -2.43 -13.85 -2.10
N ASN A 75 -1.74 -13.50 -1.00
CA ASN A 75 -2.24 -12.51 -0.05
C ASN A 75 -2.10 -11.11 -0.65
N THR A 76 -3.08 -10.25 -0.38
CA THR A 76 -3.14 -8.91 -0.98
C THR A 76 -3.03 -7.80 0.05
N ILE A 77 -2.27 -6.75 -0.29
CA ILE A 77 -2.25 -5.46 0.43
C ILE A 77 -2.79 -4.41 -0.53
N LYS A 78 -3.83 -3.68 -0.14
CA LYS A 78 -4.42 -2.61 -0.95
C LYS A 78 -4.14 -1.26 -0.31
N MET A 79 -3.23 -0.50 -0.89
CA MET A 79 -2.84 0.82 -0.37
C MET A 79 -3.49 1.91 -1.18
N ARG A 80 -4.15 2.85 -0.50
CA ARG A 80 -4.62 4.08 -1.15
C ARG A 80 -3.40 4.97 -1.45
N TYR A 81 -3.45 5.70 -2.56
CA TYR A 81 -2.50 6.77 -2.81
C TYR A 81 -3.17 7.96 -3.50
N GLN A 82 -2.51 9.11 -3.47
CA GLN A 82 -2.91 10.32 -4.18
C GLN A 82 -1.70 10.94 -4.85
N MET A 83 -1.87 11.44 -6.07
CA MET A 83 -0.84 12.19 -6.78
C MET A 83 -1.16 13.67 -6.75
N ASP A 84 -0.15 14.49 -6.48
CA ASP A 84 -0.17 15.94 -6.69
C ASP A 84 1.05 16.33 -7.53
N GLY A 85 0.84 16.41 -8.85
CA GLY A 85 1.91 16.61 -9.81
C GLY A 85 2.95 15.48 -9.79
N ASP A 86 4.18 15.80 -9.38
CA ASP A 86 5.30 14.87 -9.25
C ASP A 86 5.46 14.29 -7.84
N LYS A 87 4.58 14.66 -6.90
CA LYS A 87 4.55 14.13 -5.53
C LYS A 87 3.45 13.08 -5.38
N MET A 88 3.69 12.14 -4.48
CA MET A 88 2.70 11.14 -4.09
C MET A 88 2.46 11.20 -2.59
N THR A 89 1.23 10.98 -2.15
CA THR A 89 0.93 10.62 -0.76
C THR A 89 0.49 9.16 -0.77
N LEU A 90 1.23 8.29 -0.08
CA LEU A 90 0.88 6.89 0.11
C LEU A 90 0.19 6.73 1.46
N TYR A 91 -0.94 6.04 1.50
CA TYR A 91 -1.68 5.81 2.74
C TYR A 91 -1.37 4.41 3.26
N GLU A 92 -0.72 4.34 4.42
CA GLU A 92 -0.33 3.07 5.04
C GLU A 92 -1.22 2.75 6.22
N GLU A 93 -1.76 1.53 6.22
CA GLU A 93 -2.68 1.07 7.24
C GLU A 93 -1.96 0.60 8.51
N SER A 94 -2.54 0.95 9.65
CA SER A 94 -2.16 0.50 10.99
C SER A 94 -3.43 0.28 11.81
N THR A 95 -3.52 -0.86 12.49
CA THR A 95 -4.67 -1.19 13.35
C THR A 95 -4.33 -0.94 14.81
N TYR A 96 -5.27 -0.36 15.54
CA TYR A 96 -5.17 -0.03 16.95
C TYR A 96 -6.32 -0.67 17.72
N GLU A 97 -6.06 -1.08 18.96
CA GLU A 97 -7.05 -1.66 19.86
C GLU A 97 -7.59 -0.60 20.84
N LEU A 98 -8.89 -0.64 21.08
CA LEU A 98 -9.58 0.24 22.01
C LEU A 98 -9.23 -0.09 23.46
N CYS A 99 -8.89 0.93 24.23
CA CYS A 99 -8.56 0.85 25.67
C CYS A 99 -9.64 1.45 26.58
N SER A 100 -10.74 1.95 26.03
CA SER A 100 -11.89 2.51 26.77
C SER A 100 -13.14 1.63 26.62
N GLU A 101 -14.14 1.85 27.48
CA GLU A 101 -15.38 1.06 27.47
C GLU A 101 -16.36 1.48 26.36
N ASP A 102 -16.22 2.70 25.83
CA ASP A 102 -17.12 3.25 24.81
C ASP A 102 -16.75 2.73 23.41
N THR A 103 -17.50 1.73 22.92
CA THR A 103 -17.28 1.12 21.59
C THR A 103 -18.16 1.76 20.50
N GLY A 104 -17.81 1.49 19.23
CA GLY A 104 -18.66 1.81 18.07
C GLY A 104 -18.55 3.23 17.55
N THR A 105 -17.62 4.03 18.08
CA THR A 105 -17.23 5.34 17.54
C THR A 105 -15.71 5.44 17.54
N ILE A 106 -15.14 6.47 16.91
CA ILE A 106 -13.68 6.70 17.00
C ILE A 106 -13.26 7.35 18.33
N VAL A 107 -14.21 7.82 19.15
CA VAL A 107 -13.92 8.43 20.45
C VAL A 107 -13.40 7.34 21.39
N GLY A 108 -12.24 7.57 22.00
CA GLY A 108 -11.58 6.58 22.83
C GLY A 108 -10.07 6.72 22.83
N VAL A 109 -9.41 5.81 23.56
CA VAL A 109 -7.96 5.66 23.56
C VAL A 109 -7.63 4.41 22.77
N TRP A 110 -6.86 4.55 21.70
CA TRP A 110 -6.49 3.50 20.76
C TRP A 110 -5.00 3.23 20.86
N LYS A 111 -4.58 1.96 20.97
CA LYS A 111 -3.17 1.61 21.18
C LYS A 111 -2.69 0.46 20.30
N GLN A 112 -1.39 0.47 20.05
CA GLN A 112 -0.63 -0.64 19.50
C GLN A 112 0.40 -1.13 20.53
N ASP A 113 0.82 -2.39 20.39
CA ASP A 113 1.85 -3.00 21.24
C ASP A 113 3.22 -2.31 21.14
N ASN A 114 3.49 -1.62 20.02
CA ASN A 114 4.72 -0.84 19.80
C ASN A 114 4.72 0.51 20.55
N GLY A 115 3.63 0.86 21.26
CA GLY A 115 3.48 2.10 22.01
C GLY A 115 2.82 3.25 21.24
N TRP A 116 2.56 3.09 19.94
CA TRP A 116 1.81 4.08 19.16
C TRP A 116 0.36 4.15 19.65
N SER A 117 -0.20 5.35 19.66
CA SER A 117 -1.55 5.55 20.17
C SER A 117 -2.23 6.78 19.61
N TYR A 118 -3.55 6.74 19.59
CA TYR A 118 -4.41 7.89 19.39
C TYR A 118 -5.36 8.03 20.58
N GLN A 119 -5.71 9.26 20.91
CA GLN A 119 -6.83 9.56 21.78
C GLN A 119 -7.74 10.55 21.06
N PHE A 120 -9.03 10.22 20.95
CA PHE A 120 -10.05 11.12 20.42
C PHE A 120 -11.10 11.36 21.49
N THR A 121 -11.48 12.62 21.69
CA THR A 121 -12.48 13.00 22.69
C THR A 121 -13.80 13.41 22.03
N ALA A 122 -14.91 13.32 22.77
CA ALA A 122 -16.23 13.70 22.27
C ALA A 122 -16.38 15.20 21.96
N ASN A 123 -15.52 16.07 22.53
CA ASN A 123 -15.49 17.50 22.24
C ASN A 123 -14.62 17.88 21.03
N GLY A 124 -14.09 16.91 20.28
CA GLY A 124 -13.35 17.17 19.04
C GLY A 124 -11.88 17.49 19.25
N GLU A 125 -11.26 17.02 20.34
CA GLU A 125 -9.81 17.12 20.59
C GLU A 125 -9.15 15.76 20.36
N PHE A 126 -7.88 15.78 19.95
CA PHE A 126 -7.10 14.56 19.81
C PHE A 126 -5.70 14.67 20.42
N ALA A 127 -5.12 13.50 20.67
CA ALA A 127 -3.71 13.30 20.95
C ALA A 127 -3.18 12.15 20.09
N GLU A 128 -2.03 12.34 19.44
CA GLU A 128 -1.28 11.31 18.72
C GLU A 128 0.03 11.06 19.47
N GLU A 129 0.24 9.80 19.86
CA GLU A 129 1.35 9.32 20.70
C GLU A 129 1.52 10.05 22.04
N ASN A 130 0.51 10.82 22.46
CA ASN A 130 0.58 11.76 23.59
C ASN A 130 1.74 12.78 23.43
N ILE A 131 2.09 13.11 22.18
CA ILE A 131 3.13 14.08 21.81
C ILE A 131 2.51 15.19 20.95
N PHE A 132 1.71 14.82 19.95
CA PHE A 132 1.03 15.77 19.09
C PHE A 132 -0.42 15.94 19.54
N HIS A 133 -0.90 17.18 19.55
CA HIS A 133 -2.22 17.55 20.04
C HIS A 133 -2.93 18.48 19.06
N GLY A 134 -4.25 18.53 19.15
CA GLY A 134 -5.05 19.54 18.47
C GLY A 134 -6.52 19.17 18.40
N HIS A 135 -7.17 19.59 17.33
CA HIS A 135 -8.58 19.34 17.07
C HIS A 135 -8.79 18.38 15.89
N TYR A 136 -9.91 17.67 15.89
CA TYR A 136 -10.26 16.82 14.76
C TYR A 136 -11.70 17.04 14.29
N SER A 137 -11.94 16.62 13.05
CA SER A 137 -13.29 16.50 12.49
C SER A 137 -13.42 15.20 11.72
N VAL A 138 -14.63 14.66 11.62
CA VAL A 138 -14.91 13.38 10.95
C VAL A 138 -15.85 13.62 9.78
N ASP A 139 -15.46 13.11 8.61
CA ASP A 139 -16.33 12.94 7.46
C ASP A 139 -16.72 11.46 7.34
N GLU A 140 -17.85 11.11 7.95
CA GLU A 140 -18.39 9.75 7.96
C GLU A 140 -18.72 9.25 6.54
N SER A 141 -19.04 10.15 5.60
CA SER A 141 -19.37 9.74 4.22
C SER A 141 -18.15 9.22 3.45
N ARG A 142 -16.95 9.63 3.87
CA ARG A 142 -15.67 9.23 3.28
C ARG A 142 -14.82 8.39 4.23
N ASN A 143 -15.33 8.09 5.43
CA ASN A 143 -14.57 7.52 6.54
C ASN A 143 -13.20 8.20 6.69
N CYS A 144 -13.20 9.52 6.85
CA CYS A 144 -11.99 10.31 6.93
C CYS A 144 -11.97 11.17 8.20
N ILE A 145 -10.89 11.09 8.96
CA ILE A 145 -10.60 11.95 10.11
C ILE A 145 -9.62 13.01 9.64
N LYS A 146 -9.97 14.28 9.82
CA LYS A 146 -9.03 15.39 9.62
C LYS A 146 -8.44 15.77 10.97
N LEU A 147 -7.12 15.64 11.13
CA LEU A 147 -6.36 16.13 12.26
C LEU A 147 -5.86 17.55 11.97
N MET A 148 -6.10 18.47 12.90
CA MET A 148 -5.65 19.85 12.85
C MET A 148 -4.79 20.10 14.09
N TYR A 149 -3.48 20.13 13.88
CA TYR A 149 -2.50 20.20 14.97
C TYR A 149 -2.41 21.62 15.56
N ASP A 150 -2.16 21.69 16.86
CA ASP A 150 -1.90 22.97 17.55
C ASP A 150 -0.52 23.55 17.18
N ASP A 151 0.44 22.67 16.87
CA ASP A 151 1.73 23.03 16.34
C ASP A 151 1.61 23.47 14.87
N PRO A 152 2.51 24.34 14.36
CA PRO A 152 2.46 24.87 12.99
C PRO A 152 2.95 23.83 11.96
N ILE A 153 2.29 22.68 11.93
CA ILE A 153 2.48 21.60 10.97
C ILE A 153 1.21 21.43 10.12
N GLU A 154 1.34 20.72 9.00
CA GLU A 154 0.22 20.53 8.07
C GLU A 154 -0.85 19.61 8.68
N ASP A 155 -2.12 19.88 8.34
CA ASP A 155 -3.24 19.01 8.70
C ASP A 155 -3.05 17.62 8.07
N ALA A 156 -3.38 16.57 8.82
CA ALA A 156 -3.38 15.20 8.32
C ALA A 156 -4.80 14.70 8.03
N TYR A 157 -4.96 13.92 6.97
CA TYR A 157 -6.23 13.28 6.61
C TYR A 157 -6.05 11.77 6.71
N LEU A 158 -6.68 11.18 7.71
CA LEU A 158 -6.62 9.76 7.98
C LEU A 158 -7.86 9.09 7.41
N TYR A 159 -7.70 8.10 6.53
CA TYR A 159 -8.85 7.22 6.24
C TYR A 159 -8.94 6.17 7.33
N TYR A 160 -10.15 5.80 7.73
CA TYR A 160 -10.32 4.84 8.82
C TYR A 160 -11.38 3.79 8.52
N ALA A 161 -11.31 2.70 9.27
CA ALA A 161 -12.35 1.70 9.38
C ALA A 161 -12.42 1.23 10.84
N LEU A 162 -13.63 1.03 11.34
CA LEU A 162 -13.88 0.29 12.57
C LEU A 162 -14.27 -1.14 12.20
N ASN A 163 -13.82 -2.12 12.99
CA ASN A 163 -14.35 -3.48 12.86
C ASN A 163 -15.81 -3.55 13.37
N ASP A 164 -16.46 -4.70 13.16
CA ASP A 164 -17.88 -4.87 13.49
C ASP A 164 -18.18 -4.73 15.01
N SER A 165 -17.22 -5.06 15.88
CA SER A 165 -17.33 -4.89 17.34
C SER A 165 -17.04 -3.47 17.80
N GLY A 166 -16.40 -2.65 16.96
CA GLY A 166 -15.99 -1.29 17.27
C GLY A 166 -14.87 -1.20 18.31
N ASP A 167 -14.08 -2.26 18.46
CA ASP A 167 -12.92 -2.34 19.38
C ASP A 167 -11.56 -2.35 18.65
N GLU A 168 -11.57 -2.41 17.31
CA GLU A 168 -10.39 -2.17 16.48
C GLU A 168 -10.62 -1.00 15.52
N LEU A 169 -9.64 -0.11 15.45
CA LEU A 169 -9.59 1.02 14.51
C LEU A 169 -8.41 0.82 13.57
N THR A 170 -8.69 0.59 12.29
CA THR A 170 -7.67 0.66 11.23
C THR A 170 -7.60 2.08 10.71
N VAL A 171 -6.39 2.65 10.69
CA VAL A 171 -6.08 3.99 10.21
C VAL A 171 -5.11 3.88 9.03
N ALA A 172 -5.45 4.45 7.89
CA ALA A 172 -4.54 4.67 6.77
C ALA A 172 -3.91 6.06 6.89
N TYR A 173 -2.67 6.12 7.35
CA TYR A 173 -1.94 7.36 7.60
C TYR A 173 -1.27 7.90 6.33
N PRO A 174 -1.37 9.21 6.03
CA PRO A 174 -0.80 9.81 4.83
C PRO A 174 0.71 10.00 4.95
N TRP A 175 1.48 9.25 4.17
CA TRP A 175 2.93 9.42 4.04
C TRP A 175 3.28 10.20 2.78
N PRO A 176 3.81 11.42 2.89
CA PRO A 176 4.32 12.16 1.73
C PRO A 176 5.56 11.46 1.15
N MET A 177 5.54 11.24 -0.15
CA MET A 177 6.57 10.52 -0.89
C MET A 177 7.22 11.40 -1.97
N VAL A 178 8.50 11.14 -2.22
CA VAL A 178 9.27 11.76 -3.31
C VAL A 178 9.82 10.69 -4.25
N ARG A 179 9.99 11.04 -5.52
CA ARG A 179 10.64 10.15 -6.48
C ARG A 179 12.11 9.97 -6.14
N VAL A 180 12.58 8.72 -6.14
CA VAL A 180 14.01 8.40 -6.14
C VAL A 180 14.52 8.60 -7.57
N LYS A 181 15.67 9.25 -7.72
CA LYS A 181 16.26 9.62 -9.01
C LYS A 181 17.24 8.57 -9.52
#